data_AF-A0A6G8FFY9-F1
#
_entry.id   AF-A0A6G8FFY9-F1
#
_cell.length_a   1.000
_cell.length_b   1.000
_cell.length_c   1.000
_cell.angle_alpha   90.00
_cell.angle_beta   90.00
_cell.angle_gamma   90.00
#
_symmetry.space_group_name_H-M   'P 1'
#
loop_
_entity.id
_entity.type
_entity.pdbx_description
1 polymer ?
#
loop_
_entity_poly.entity_id
_entity_poly.type
_entity_poly.pdbx_seq_one_letter_code
_entity_poly.pdbx_strand_id
1 'polypeptide(L)'
;MSAPAVLACSAVAVCLGLSVIAAATHVEARHSAAGAADAAALAAADAMTGWIDLEPCTVANQVVLEMGASLVECNVDPDRAVSHIVAQAGEGFQSARARARAEAQSLPSFGEHGSVGSVGANGWAWPSDSRGVTQSFHDGYAIDLAVTAEGALFAPFDGVIVAAGPDGGSVPAVCQTRLWWWHGPNITVVMRHEVSGGFIYSSHNHVDPGSLSALGIAPGVRVSAGQQVASAGMSGCTSGLHTHFTLSSYPTNAYPDLDPFVYIGFP
;
A
#
# COMPACT_ATOMS: atom_id res chain seq x y z
N MET A 1 -15.44 -67.37 2.18
CA MET A 1 -14.04 -67.09 1.81
C MET A 1 -13.13 -67.90 2.70
N SER A 2 -12.07 -68.52 2.17
CA SER A 2 -11.09 -69.21 3.01
C SER A 2 -10.26 -68.19 3.79
N ALA A 3 -9.90 -68.50 5.05
CA ALA A 3 -9.04 -67.66 5.89
C ALA A 3 -7.79 -67.07 5.17
N PRO A 4 -7.06 -67.82 4.32
CA PRO A 4 -5.92 -67.27 3.59
C PRO A 4 -6.28 -66.16 2.59
N ALA A 5 -7.44 -66.21 1.94
CA ALA A 5 -7.85 -65.18 0.99
C ALA A 5 -8.16 -63.85 1.70
N VAL A 6 -8.80 -63.91 2.88
CA VAL A 6 -9.06 -62.72 3.70
C VAL A 6 -7.74 -62.09 4.16
N LEU A 7 -6.80 -62.90 4.65
CA LEU A 7 -5.50 -62.41 5.10
C LEU A 7 -4.70 -61.74 3.97
N ALA A 8 -4.70 -62.34 2.77
CA ALA A 8 -4.04 -61.77 1.59
C ALA A 8 -4.67 -60.43 1.18
N CYS A 9 -6.00 -60.36 1.12
CA CYS A 9 -6.71 -59.12 0.78
C CYS A 9 -6.47 -58.02 1.84
N SER A 10 -6.51 -58.36 3.13
CA SER A 10 -6.20 -57.42 4.20
C SER A 10 -4.76 -56.91 4.14
N ALA A 11 -3.79 -57.79 3.87
CA ALA A 11 -2.39 -57.38 3.72
C ALA A 11 -2.21 -56.41 2.55
N VAL A 12 -2.82 -56.70 1.39
CA VAL A 12 -2.79 -55.81 0.21
C VAL A 12 -3.43 -54.47 0.53
N ALA A 13 -4.59 -54.46 1.19
CA ALA A 13 -5.28 -53.23 1.56
C ALA A 13 -4.45 -52.35 2.51
N VAL A 14 -3.77 -52.95 3.49
CA VAL A 14 -2.88 -52.23 4.42
C VAL A 14 -1.66 -51.66 3.68
N CYS A 15 -1.01 -52.46 2.83
CA CYS A 15 0.15 -52.01 2.06
C CYS A 15 -0.20 -50.82 1.15
N LEU A 16 -1.32 -50.88 0.43
CA LEU A 16 -1.77 -49.79 -0.43
C LEU A 16 -2.24 -48.58 0.39
N GLY A 17 -2.99 -48.80 1.47
CA GLY A 17 -3.49 -47.74 2.35
C GLY A 17 -2.36 -46.91 2.97
N LEU A 18 -1.32 -47.56 3.52
CA LEU A 18 -0.16 -46.86 4.08
C LEU A 18 0.59 -46.04 3.04
N SER A 19 0.70 -46.56 1.82
CA SER A 19 1.35 -45.86 0.70
C SER A 19 0.61 -44.58 0.32
N VAL A 20 -0.72 -44.65 0.25
CA VAL A 20 -1.58 -43.49 -0.08
C VAL A 20 -1.53 -42.45 1.03
N ILE A 21 -1.57 -42.86 2.30
CA ILE A 21 -1.48 -41.95 3.44
C ILE A 21 -0.12 -41.24 3.44
N ALA A 22 0.99 -41.97 3.26
CA ALA A 22 2.32 -41.38 3.22
C ALA A 22 2.49 -40.40 2.04
N ALA A 23 1.91 -40.71 0.88
CA ALA A 23 1.91 -39.79 -0.26
C ALA A 23 1.09 -38.52 0.03
N ALA A 24 -0.09 -38.67 0.65
CA ALA A 24 -0.95 -37.54 1.00
C ALA A 24 -0.30 -36.60 2.02
N THR A 25 0.30 -37.13 3.09
CA THR A 25 0.96 -36.29 4.11
C THR A 25 2.17 -35.55 3.56
N HIS A 26 2.92 -36.18 2.65
CA HIS A 26 4.05 -35.52 2.00
C HIS A 26 3.60 -34.40 1.03
N VAL A 27 2.47 -34.58 0.33
CA VAL A 27 1.89 -33.53 -0.52
C VAL A 27 1.39 -32.36 0.34
N GLU A 28 0.72 -32.65 1.45
CA GLU A 28 0.28 -31.63 2.41
C GLU A 28 1.46 -30.84 2.98
N ALA A 29 2.52 -31.51 3.44
CA ALA A 29 3.73 -30.86 3.94
C ALA A 29 4.36 -29.94 2.88
N ARG A 30 4.38 -30.34 1.60
CA ARG A 30 4.88 -29.50 0.51
C ARG A 30 4.04 -28.24 0.31
N HIS A 31 2.71 -28.37 0.30
CA HIS A 31 1.82 -27.23 0.15
C HIS A 31 1.91 -26.27 1.35
N SER A 32 1.99 -26.80 2.56
CA SER A 32 2.19 -26.01 3.78
C SER A 32 3.52 -25.26 3.73
N ALA A 33 4.62 -25.94 3.37
CA ALA A 33 5.93 -25.29 3.23
C ALA A 33 5.92 -24.19 2.15
N ALA A 34 5.26 -24.42 1.01
CA ALA A 34 5.15 -23.44 -0.07
C ALA A 34 4.36 -22.21 0.37
N GLY A 35 3.18 -22.41 0.98
CA GLY A 35 2.37 -21.31 1.49
C GLY A 35 3.09 -20.48 2.56
N ALA A 36 3.81 -21.15 3.48
CA ALA A 36 4.61 -20.47 4.49
C ALA A 36 5.77 -19.67 3.88
N ALA A 37 6.47 -20.23 2.88
CA ALA A 37 7.55 -19.53 2.18
C ALA A 37 7.03 -18.30 1.42
N ASP A 38 5.92 -18.42 0.69
CA ASP A 38 5.32 -17.32 -0.10
C ASP A 38 4.85 -16.18 0.80
N ALA A 39 4.09 -16.50 1.87
CA ALA A 39 3.62 -15.50 2.82
C ALA A 39 4.79 -14.77 3.52
N ALA A 40 5.82 -15.50 3.91
CA ALA A 40 7.00 -14.93 4.55
C ALA A 40 7.85 -14.09 3.59
N ALA A 41 7.93 -14.48 2.31
CA ALA A 41 8.62 -13.69 1.29
C ALA A 41 7.92 -12.34 1.06
N LEU A 42 6.59 -12.33 0.97
CA LEU A 42 5.79 -11.11 0.87
C LEU A 42 5.95 -10.22 2.10
N ALA A 43 5.85 -10.79 3.31
CA ALA A 43 6.04 -10.02 4.54
C ALA A 43 7.45 -9.39 4.64
N ALA A 44 8.49 -10.12 4.22
CA ALA A 44 9.83 -9.55 4.11
C ALA A 44 9.90 -8.40 3.09
N ALA A 45 9.19 -8.51 1.96
CA ALA A 45 9.11 -7.45 0.96
C ALA A 45 8.37 -6.20 1.47
N ASP A 46 7.30 -6.38 2.25
CA ASP A 46 6.55 -5.30 2.90
C ASP A 46 7.41 -4.58 3.95
N ALA A 47 8.22 -5.32 4.71
CA ALA A 47 9.21 -4.75 5.63
C ALA A 47 10.29 -3.95 4.90
N MET A 48 10.86 -4.47 3.80
CA MET A 48 11.85 -3.74 2.99
C MET A 48 11.29 -2.44 2.40
N THR A 49 10.00 -2.41 2.10
CA THR A 49 9.32 -1.22 1.57
C THR A 49 8.78 -0.29 2.65
N GLY A 50 8.91 -0.65 3.94
CA GLY A 50 8.49 0.15 5.10
C GLY A 50 6.97 0.16 5.34
N TRP A 51 6.25 -0.84 4.84
CA TRP A 51 4.87 -1.09 5.25
C TRP A 51 4.80 -1.71 6.65
N ILE A 52 5.82 -2.48 7.01
CA ILE A 52 5.97 -3.11 8.33
C ILE A 52 7.25 -2.57 8.97
N ASP A 53 7.15 -2.05 10.20
CA ASP A 53 8.27 -1.51 10.97
C ASP A 53 9.00 -2.61 11.74
N LEU A 54 9.54 -3.59 11.00
CA LEU A 54 10.37 -4.68 11.51
C LEU A 54 11.41 -5.07 10.46
N GLU A 55 12.53 -5.64 10.91
CA GLU A 55 13.54 -6.19 10.00
C GLU A 55 12.95 -7.32 9.12
N PRO A 56 13.24 -7.35 7.80
CA PRO A 56 12.63 -8.28 6.85
C PRO A 56 12.70 -9.77 7.25
N CYS A 57 13.85 -10.23 7.71
CA CYS A 57 14.00 -11.63 8.14
C CYS A 57 13.32 -11.91 9.49
N THR A 58 13.12 -10.89 10.32
CA THR A 58 12.40 -11.03 11.59
C THR A 58 10.92 -11.25 11.33
N VAL A 59 10.29 -10.43 10.47
CA VAL A 59 8.88 -10.61 10.11
C VAL A 59 8.66 -11.91 9.32
N ALA A 60 9.58 -12.28 8.42
CA ALA A 60 9.51 -13.56 7.73
C ALA A 60 9.50 -14.74 8.72
N ASN A 61 10.38 -14.71 9.73
CA ASN A 61 10.42 -15.76 10.75
C ASN A 61 9.11 -15.84 11.56
N GLN A 62 8.51 -14.69 11.91
CA GLN A 62 7.23 -14.66 12.61
C GLN A 62 6.13 -15.31 11.77
N VAL A 63 6.01 -14.95 10.49
CA VAL A 63 5.02 -15.53 9.58
C VAL A 63 5.21 -17.04 9.42
N VAL A 64 6.45 -17.51 9.24
CA VAL A 64 6.70 -18.95 9.09
C VAL A 64 6.33 -19.71 10.38
N LEU A 65 6.59 -19.15 11.56
CA LEU A 65 6.21 -19.76 12.84
C LEU A 65 4.69 -19.78 13.06
N GLU A 66 3.98 -18.69 12.72
CA GLU A 66 2.52 -18.64 12.79
C GLU A 66 1.85 -19.65 11.85
N MET A 67 2.50 -19.95 10.72
CA MET A 67 2.07 -20.98 9.77
C MET A 67 2.43 -22.42 10.20
N GLY A 68 2.99 -22.61 11.41
CA GLY A 68 3.39 -23.93 11.91
C GLY A 68 4.58 -24.54 11.17
N ALA A 69 5.41 -23.69 10.55
CA ALA A 69 6.61 -24.07 9.82
C ALA A 69 7.86 -23.50 10.51
N SER A 70 9.04 -23.74 9.92
CA SER A 70 10.32 -23.19 10.39
C SER A 70 11.08 -22.51 9.25
N LEU A 71 11.71 -21.37 9.58
CA LEU A 71 12.54 -20.62 8.63
C LEU A 71 13.91 -21.31 8.50
N VAL A 72 14.25 -21.74 7.30
CA VAL A 72 15.53 -22.41 7.00
C VAL A 72 16.55 -21.41 6.47
N GLU A 73 16.11 -20.50 5.60
CA GLU A 73 16.97 -19.50 4.96
C GLU A 73 16.15 -18.23 4.74
N CYS A 74 16.76 -17.09 5.02
CA CYS A 74 16.26 -15.77 4.63
C CYS A 74 17.41 -15.00 4.02
N ASN A 75 17.25 -14.59 2.76
CA ASN A 75 18.18 -13.72 2.06
C ASN A 75 17.37 -12.56 1.48
N VAL A 76 17.80 -11.34 1.77
CA VAL A 76 17.16 -10.12 1.30
C VAL A 76 18.17 -9.25 0.57
N ASP A 77 17.74 -8.69 -0.54
CA ASP A 77 18.43 -7.66 -1.30
C ASP A 77 17.62 -6.37 -1.15
N PRO A 78 17.95 -5.52 -0.16
CA PRO A 78 17.22 -4.29 0.11
C PRO A 78 17.33 -3.28 -1.03
N ASP A 79 18.45 -3.27 -1.76
CA ASP A 79 18.67 -2.37 -2.90
C ASP A 79 17.70 -2.65 -4.04
N ARG A 80 17.26 -3.92 -4.17
CA ARG A 80 16.29 -4.36 -5.18
C ARG A 80 14.91 -4.66 -4.62
N ALA A 81 14.72 -4.52 -3.31
CA ALA A 81 13.52 -4.95 -2.59
C ALA A 81 13.11 -6.41 -2.90
N VAL A 82 14.09 -7.31 -3.04
CA VAL A 82 13.88 -8.75 -3.33
C VAL A 82 14.14 -9.59 -2.10
N SER A 83 13.22 -10.49 -1.76
CA SER A 83 13.39 -11.49 -0.70
C SER A 83 13.41 -12.90 -1.29
N HIS A 84 14.25 -13.76 -0.71
CA HIS A 84 14.35 -15.18 -0.99
C HIS A 84 14.22 -15.94 0.34
N ILE A 85 13.11 -16.67 0.49
CA ILE A 85 12.79 -17.39 1.71
C ILE A 85 12.78 -18.89 1.43
N VAL A 86 13.37 -19.67 2.33
CA VAL A 86 13.19 -21.13 2.37
C VAL A 86 12.51 -21.50 3.67
N ALA A 87 11.33 -22.11 3.59
CA ALA A 87 10.57 -22.61 4.72
C ALA A 87 10.52 -24.13 4.73
N GLN A 88 10.39 -24.71 5.92
CA GLN A 88 10.23 -26.14 6.13
C GLN A 88 8.98 -26.41 6.97
N ALA A 89 8.10 -27.30 6.47
CA ALA A 89 6.92 -27.77 7.17
C ALA A 89 6.98 -29.29 7.41
N GLY A 90 6.34 -29.75 8.48
CA GLY A 90 6.36 -31.14 8.92
C GLY A 90 7.64 -31.55 9.68
N GLU A 91 7.61 -32.73 10.28
CA GLU A 91 8.68 -33.25 11.14
C GLU A 91 9.28 -34.56 10.60
N GLY A 92 10.56 -34.78 10.91
CA GLY A 92 11.27 -36.02 10.59
C GLY A 92 11.26 -36.38 9.10
N PHE A 93 11.00 -37.65 8.78
CA PHE A 93 11.00 -38.15 7.40
C PHE A 93 9.86 -37.59 6.53
N GLN A 94 8.90 -36.86 7.12
CA GLN A 94 7.77 -36.24 6.41
C GLN A 94 7.94 -34.73 6.24
N SER A 95 9.12 -34.18 6.55
CA SER A 95 9.37 -32.75 6.34
C SER A 95 9.50 -32.41 4.85
N ALA A 96 8.93 -31.30 4.44
CA ALA A 96 9.11 -30.73 3.10
C ALA A 96 9.69 -29.32 3.20
N ARG A 97 10.52 -28.97 2.22
CA ARG A 97 11.06 -27.61 2.05
C ARG A 97 10.49 -26.98 0.81
N ALA A 98 10.23 -25.69 0.89
CA ALA A 98 9.86 -24.88 -0.26
C ALA A 98 10.64 -23.57 -0.24
N ARG A 99 10.86 -23.02 -1.44
CA ARG A 99 11.50 -21.74 -1.64
C ARG A 99 10.51 -20.80 -2.32
N ALA A 100 10.45 -19.58 -1.84
CA ALA A 100 9.70 -18.49 -2.44
C ALA A 100 10.63 -17.31 -2.73
N ARG A 101 10.21 -16.49 -3.70
CA ARG A 101 10.82 -15.20 -4.00
C ARG A 101 9.70 -14.17 -4.08
N ALA A 102 9.83 -13.08 -3.34
CA ALA A 102 9.01 -11.90 -3.56
C ALA A 102 9.91 -10.75 -4.01
N GLU A 103 9.39 -9.95 -4.90
CA GLU A 103 10.00 -8.69 -5.31
C GLU A 103 8.95 -7.65 -5.06
N ALA A 104 9.22 -6.75 -4.12
CA ALA A 104 8.45 -5.53 -4.06
C ALA A 104 8.78 -4.80 -5.36
N GLN A 105 7.77 -4.47 -6.17
CA GLN A 105 8.02 -3.59 -7.30
C GLN A 105 8.78 -2.39 -6.76
N SER A 106 10.00 -2.19 -7.25
CA SER A 106 10.71 -0.93 -7.06
C SER A 106 9.73 0.13 -7.48
N LEU A 107 9.17 0.82 -6.48
CA LEU A 107 8.42 2.03 -6.70
C LEU A 107 9.32 2.86 -7.61
N PRO A 108 8.79 3.43 -8.72
CA PRO A 108 9.62 4.25 -9.58
C PRO A 108 10.42 5.18 -8.69
N SER A 109 11.75 5.10 -8.83
CA SER A 109 12.70 6.03 -8.21
C SER A 109 12.06 7.40 -8.18
N PHE A 110 11.99 8.03 -6.98
CA PHE A 110 11.38 9.34 -6.72
C PHE A 110 11.08 10.08 -8.01
N GLY A 111 9.79 10.22 -8.36
CA GLY A 111 9.39 10.73 -9.66
C GLY A 111 10.18 11.97 -10.04
N GLU A 112 11.21 11.83 -10.88
CA GLU A 112 11.98 12.93 -11.50
C GLU A 112 11.14 13.63 -12.57
N HIS A 113 9.84 13.34 -12.64
CA HIS A 113 8.92 13.89 -13.62
C HIS A 113 7.90 14.74 -12.88
N GLY A 114 8.00 16.05 -13.11
CA GLY A 114 7.13 17.04 -12.51
C GLY A 114 7.90 18.27 -12.08
N SER A 115 7.15 19.33 -11.77
CA SER A 115 7.70 20.48 -11.07
C SER A 115 8.08 20.09 -9.63
N VAL A 116 9.02 20.83 -9.04
CA VAL A 116 9.41 20.65 -7.63
C VAL A 116 8.92 21.85 -6.85
N GLY A 117 8.02 21.62 -5.90
CA GLY A 117 7.52 22.63 -4.97
C GLY A 117 8.59 23.07 -3.97
N SER A 118 8.47 24.31 -3.48
CA SER A 118 9.39 24.81 -2.45
C SER A 118 9.15 24.12 -1.11
N VAL A 119 10.19 23.54 -0.52
CA VAL A 119 10.17 22.95 0.82
C VAL A 119 10.64 23.98 1.86
N GLY A 120 9.84 24.20 2.89
CA GLY A 120 10.16 25.07 4.01
C GLY A 120 11.26 24.51 4.91
N ALA A 121 11.85 25.35 5.76
CA ALA A 121 12.89 24.93 6.71
C ALA A 121 12.40 23.90 7.74
N ASN A 122 11.08 23.79 7.93
CA ASN A 122 10.44 22.77 8.76
C ASN A 122 10.23 21.43 8.03
N GLY A 123 10.71 21.29 6.78
CA GLY A 123 10.58 20.10 5.95
C GLY A 123 9.25 19.99 5.20
N TRP A 124 8.30 20.91 5.43
CA TRP A 124 7.00 20.89 4.78
C TRP A 124 6.99 21.74 3.51
N ALA A 125 6.46 21.19 2.43
CA ALA A 125 6.21 21.90 1.19
C ALA A 125 4.81 22.52 1.19
N TRP A 126 4.68 23.66 0.49
CA TRP A 126 3.35 24.14 0.14
C TRP A 126 2.71 23.19 -0.88
N PRO A 127 1.43 22.78 -0.73
CA PRO A 127 0.89 21.65 -1.49
C PRO A 127 0.50 21.95 -2.95
N SER A 128 0.56 23.19 -3.41
CA SER A 128 0.25 23.57 -4.79
C SER A 128 1.32 24.45 -5.43
N ASP A 129 1.28 24.61 -6.74
CA ASP A 129 2.13 25.53 -7.52
C ASP A 129 1.85 27.01 -7.29
N SER A 130 0.78 27.33 -6.57
CA SER A 130 0.43 28.70 -6.18
C SER A 130 0.25 28.79 -4.67
N ARG A 131 1.06 29.63 -4.02
CA ARG A 131 0.96 29.90 -2.59
C ARG A 131 -0.23 30.82 -2.29
N GLY A 132 -1.44 30.26 -2.33
CA GLY A 132 -2.69 30.96 -2.08
C GLY A 132 -3.82 30.03 -1.66
N VAL A 133 -4.82 30.60 -0.98
CA VAL A 133 -6.01 29.89 -0.50
C VAL A 133 -7.23 30.51 -1.17
N THR A 134 -8.01 29.72 -1.89
CA THR A 134 -9.25 30.16 -2.55
C THR A 134 -10.45 30.02 -1.61
N GLN A 135 -10.40 29.07 -0.68
CA GLN A 135 -11.41 28.91 0.37
C GLN A 135 -10.74 28.45 1.67
N SER A 136 -11.02 29.16 2.77
CA SER A 136 -10.57 28.79 4.11
C SER A 136 -11.30 27.55 4.64
N PHE A 137 -11.16 27.24 5.94
CA PHE A 137 -11.71 26.02 6.53
C PHE A 137 -13.17 25.73 6.17
N HIS A 138 -13.39 24.52 5.68
CA HIS A 138 -14.69 23.93 5.43
C HIS A 138 -14.58 22.40 5.54
N ASP A 139 -15.72 21.72 5.70
CA ASP A 139 -15.78 20.26 5.82
C ASP A 139 -14.75 19.69 6.80
N GLY A 140 -14.66 20.26 8.01
CA GLY A 140 -13.56 20.04 8.95
C GLY A 140 -12.50 21.15 8.82
N TYR A 141 -11.23 20.77 8.85
CA TYR A 141 -10.09 21.67 8.60
C TYR A 141 -9.60 21.65 7.14
N ALA A 142 -10.43 21.23 6.19
CA ALA A 142 -10.04 21.25 4.78
C ALA A 142 -9.96 22.68 4.25
N ILE A 143 -9.07 22.90 3.29
CA ILE A 143 -8.89 24.20 2.62
C ILE A 143 -8.83 24.00 1.12
N ASP A 144 -9.30 24.97 0.36
CA ASP A 144 -9.09 24.98 -1.09
C ASP A 144 -7.88 25.85 -1.41
N LEU A 145 -6.91 25.27 -2.09
CA LEU A 145 -5.70 25.96 -2.50
C LEU A 145 -5.84 26.50 -3.91
N ALA A 146 -5.30 27.70 -4.11
CA ALA A 146 -5.10 28.25 -5.43
C ALA A 146 -4.10 27.39 -6.20
N VAL A 147 -4.31 27.33 -7.51
CA VAL A 147 -3.43 26.65 -8.45
C VAL A 147 -3.23 27.53 -9.68
N THR A 148 -2.08 27.39 -10.34
CA THR A 148 -1.81 28.06 -11.63
C THR A 148 -2.47 27.30 -12.79
N ALA A 149 -2.16 27.68 -14.04
CA ALA A 149 -2.67 26.97 -15.21
C ALA A 149 -2.01 25.59 -15.37
N GLU A 150 -0.78 25.45 -14.88
CA GLU A 150 -0.02 24.20 -14.81
C GLU A 150 -0.66 23.21 -13.82
N GLY A 151 -1.26 23.73 -12.75
CA GLY A 151 -2.04 22.97 -11.79
C GLY A 151 -1.23 21.97 -10.97
N ALA A 152 0.07 22.13 -10.78
CA ALA A 152 0.87 21.12 -10.11
C ALA A 152 0.54 21.03 -8.61
N LEU A 153 0.39 19.79 -8.13
CA LEU A 153 0.09 19.46 -6.74
C LEU A 153 1.23 18.64 -6.13
N PHE A 154 1.69 19.02 -4.94
CA PHE A 154 2.91 18.51 -4.34
C PHE A 154 2.64 17.72 -3.07
N ALA A 155 3.41 16.66 -2.84
CA ALA A 155 3.49 16.03 -1.54
C ALA A 155 3.95 17.07 -0.49
N PRO A 156 3.16 17.33 0.57
CA PRO A 156 3.49 18.38 1.53
C PRO A 156 4.62 17.96 2.48
N PHE A 157 4.92 16.66 2.57
CA PHE A 157 6.00 16.11 3.38
C PHE A 157 6.44 14.78 2.77
N ASP A 158 7.61 14.27 3.17
CA ASP A 158 8.04 12.92 2.82
C ASP A 158 6.98 11.91 3.26
N GLY A 159 6.71 10.89 2.43
CA GLY A 159 5.63 9.97 2.73
C GLY A 159 5.48 8.82 1.74
N VAL A 160 4.38 8.09 1.93
CA VAL A 160 3.96 6.97 1.09
C VAL A 160 2.52 7.20 0.64
N ILE A 161 2.25 7.02 -0.64
CA ILE A 161 0.91 7.06 -1.21
C ILE A 161 0.11 5.87 -0.65
N VAL A 162 -1.01 6.11 0.01
CA VAL A 162 -1.87 5.06 0.57
C VAL A 162 -3.16 4.87 -0.25
N ALA A 163 -3.57 5.88 -1.01
CA ALA A 163 -4.66 5.78 -1.97
C ALA A 163 -4.42 6.73 -3.16
N ALA A 164 -4.78 6.30 -4.37
CA ALA A 164 -4.70 7.11 -5.58
C ALA A 164 -5.79 6.65 -6.57
N GLY A 165 -6.76 7.51 -6.88
CA GLY A 165 -7.88 7.19 -7.76
C GLY A 165 -9.24 7.70 -7.24
N PRO A 166 -10.36 7.12 -7.71
CA PRO A 166 -11.70 7.47 -7.23
C PRO A 166 -11.84 7.20 -5.73
N ASP A 167 -12.38 8.16 -4.98
CA ASP A 167 -12.57 8.03 -3.53
C ASP A 167 -13.78 7.16 -3.12
N GLY A 168 -14.60 6.74 -4.07
CA GLY A 168 -15.80 5.93 -3.83
C GLY A 168 -16.97 6.69 -3.19
N GLY A 169 -16.87 8.02 -3.07
CA GLY A 169 -17.93 8.86 -2.55
C GLY A 169 -19.19 8.86 -3.43
N SER A 170 -20.35 9.01 -2.80
CA SER A 170 -21.60 9.25 -3.53
C SER A 170 -21.66 10.70 -4.03
N VAL A 171 -22.54 10.97 -5.01
CA VAL A 171 -22.74 12.34 -5.52
C VAL A 171 -23.21 13.25 -4.38
N PRO A 172 -22.45 14.29 -3.99
CA PRO A 172 -22.85 15.19 -2.91
C PRO A 172 -24.19 15.86 -3.20
N ALA A 173 -25.01 16.08 -2.16
CA ALA A 173 -26.36 16.64 -2.31
C ALA A 173 -26.38 17.97 -3.09
N VAL A 174 -25.37 18.82 -2.91
CA VAL A 174 -25.23 20.08 -3.66
C VAL A 174 -25.08 19.81 -5.17
N CYS A 175 -24.32 18.79 -5.57
CA CYS A 175 -24.15 18.43 -6.98
C CYS A 175 -25.34 17.71 -7.60
N GLN A 176 -26.23 17.13 -6.79
CA GLN A 176 -27.51 16.61 -7.28
C GLN A 176 -28.45 17.74 -7.75
N THR A 177 -28.28 18.95 -7.19
CA THR A 177 -29.08 20.13 -7.56
C THR A 177 -28.33 21.08 -8.50
N ARG A 178 -26.99 21.08 -8.46
CA ARG A 178 -26.10 21.84 -9.35
C ARG A 178 -25.39 20.89 -10.30
N LEU A 179 -26.12 20.36 -11.28
CA LEU A 179 -25.62 19.31 -12.16
C LEU A 179 -24.34 19.68 -12.92
N TRP A 180 -24.13 20.97 -13.22
CA TRP A 180 -22.92 21.43 -13.91
C TRP A 180 -21.66 21.48 -13.04
N TRP A 181 -21.77 21.25 -11.73
CA TRP A 181 -20.63 21.07 -10.82
C TRP A 181 -20.16 19.62 -10.72
N TRP A 182 -20.96 18.68 -11.23
CA TRP A 182 -20.63 17.26 -11.19
C TRP A 182 -19.86 16.85 -12.43
N HIS A 183 -18.61 16.45 -12.25
CA HIS A 183 -17.70 16.06 -13.33
C HIS A 183 -17.34 14.58 -13.30
N GLY A 184 -18.17 13.75 -12.64
CA GLY A 184 -17.90 12.33 -12.41
C GLY A 184 -17.26 12.07 -11.03
N PRO A 185 -16.76 10.85 -10.79
CA PRO A 185 -16.16 10.48 -9.50
C PRO A 185 -15.06 11.44 -9.07
N ASN A 186 -14.97 11.73 -7.78
CA ASN A 186 -13.87 12.53 -7.23
C ASN A 186 -12.58 11.70 -7.24
N ILE A 187 -11.55 12.20 -7.93
CA ILE A 187 -10.23 11.60 -7.94
C ILE A 187 -9.39 12.24 -6.84
N THR A 188 -8.77 11.39 -6.04
CA THR A 188 -8.01 11.76 -4.86
C THR A 188 -6.67 11.07 -4.85
N VAL A 189 -5.67 11.73 -4.26
CA VAL A 189 -4.44 11.08 -3.79
C VAL A 189 -4.32 11.33 -2.30
N VAL A 190 -4.05 10.26 -1.53
CA VAL A 190 -3.85 10.30 -0.07
C VAL A 190 -2.46 9.80 0.23
N MET A 191 -1.73 10.55 1.05
CA MET A 191 -0.36 10.26 1.46
C MET A 191 -0.30 10.09 2.97
N ARG A 192 0.45 9.08 3.44
CA ARG A 192 0.82 8.91 4.86
C ARG A 192 2.22 9.46 5.08
N HIS A 193 2.36 10.30 6.08
CA HIS A 193 3.60 10.93 6.52
C HIS A 193 3.94 10.45 7.93
N GLU A 194 5.21 10.19 8.18
CA GLU A 194 5.70 9.93 9.53
C GLU A 194 6.28 11.22 10.11
N VAL A 195 5.66 11.72 11.17
CA VAL A 195 5.95 13.03 11.75
C VAL A 195 6.06 12.86 13.26
N SER A 196 7.26 13.09 13.81
CA SER A 196 7.52 13.03 15.26
C SER A 196 7.10 11.69 15.92
N GLY A 197 7.27 10.57 15.22
CA GLY A 197 6.91 9.23 15.71
C GLY A 197 5.42 8.90 15.67
N GLY A 198 4.61 9.74 14.98
CA GLY A 198 3.21 9.47 14.67
C GLY A 198 2.95 9.55 13.17
N PHE A 199 1.70 9.26 12.77
CA PHE A 199 1.28 9.35 11.38
C PHE A 199 0.33 10.52 11.16
N ILE A 200 0.56 11.25 10.08
CA ILE A 200 -0.33 12.28 9.54
C ILE A 200 -0.66 11.90 8.10
N TYR A 201 -1.89 12.12 7.69
CA TYR A 201 -2.34 11.87 6.32
C TYR A 201 -2.63 13.19 5.64
N SER A 202 -2.13 13.37 4.42
CA SER A 202 -2.53 14.48 3.56
C SER A 202 -3.33 13.98 2.36
N SER A 203 -4.19 14.81 1.80
CA SER A 203 -4.85 14.48 0.55
C SER A 203 -5.02 15.67 -0.39
N HIS A 204 -5.00 15.38 -1.68
CA HIS A 204 -5.48 16.27 -2.73
C HIS A 204 -6.73 15.66 -3.36
N ASN A 205 -7.78 16.46 -3.44
CA ASN A 205 -9.04 16.13 -4.09
C ASN A 205 -9.23 17.01 -5.33
N HIS A 206 -10.24 16.70 -6.14
CA HIS A 206 -10.47 17.31 -7.45
C HIS A 206 -9.28 17.13 -8.41
N VAL A 207 -8.58 16.01 -8.31
CA VAL A 207 -7.39 15.71 -9.14
C VAL A 207 -7.78 15.45 -10.60
N ASP A 208 -6.93 15.84 -11.55
CA ASP A 208 -7.05 15.42 -12.94
C ASP A 208 -6.90 13.89 -13.04
N PRO A 209 -7.93 13.15 -13.50
CA PRO A 209 -7.89 11.69 -13.59
C PRO A 209 -6.69 11.12 -14.35
N GLY A 210 -6.13 11.85 -15.33
CA GLY A 210 -4.98 11.40 -16.11
C GLY A 210 -3.63 11.61 -15.42
N SER A 211 -3.56 12.48 -14.42
CA SER A 211 -2.28 12.94 -13.85
C SER A 211 -1.58 11.88 -13.00
N LEU A 212 -2.32 11.07 -12.24
CA LEU A 212 -1.75 10.05 -11.36
C LEU A 212 -0.96 9.00 -12.14
N SER A 213 -1.55 8.46 -13.22
CA SER A 213 -0.88 7.46 -14.06
C SER A 213 0.28 8.07 -14.85
N ALA A 214 0.15 9.30 -15.33
CA ALA A 214 1.23 10.01 -16.02
C ALA A 214 2.46 10.24 -15.13
N LEU A 215 2.26 10.43 -13.82
CA LEU A 215 3.33 10.64 -12.83
C LEU A 215 3.79 9.35 -12.14
N GLY A 216 3.22 8.19 -12.49
CA GLY A 216 3.54 6.91 -11.85
C GLY A 216 3.12 6.84 -10.37
N ILE A 217 2.07 7.58 -9.99
CA ILE A 217 1.57 7.68 -8.63
C ILE A 217 0.52 6.58 -8.39
N ALA A 218 0.83 5.69 -7.46
CA ALA A 218 -0.01 4.56 -7.06
C ALA A 218 0.21 4.23 -5.58
N PRO A 219 -0.71 3.50 -4.92
CA PRO A 219 -0.51 3.03 -3.56
C PRO A 219 0.83 2.29 -3.39
N GLY A 220 1.54 2.61 -2.31
CA GLY A 220 2.88 2.13 -2.02
C GLY A 220 4.00 3.07 -2.47
N VAL A 221 3.78 3.96 -3.44
CA VAL A 221 4.81 4.88 -3.95
C VAL A 221 5.32 5.81 -2.86
N ARG A 222 6.64 5.87 -2.69
CA ARG A 222 7.32 6.83 -1.82
C ARG A 222 7.42 8.16 -2.54
N VAL A 223 7.16 9.23 -1.81
CA VAL A 223 7.22 10.59 -2.32
C VAL A 223 8.03 11.45 -1.36
N SER A 224 8.74 12.43 -1.92
CA SER A 224 9.45 13.45 -1.14
C SER A 224 8.64 14.72 -1.02
N ALA A 225 8.86 15.49 0.06
CA ALA A 225 8.32 16.83 0.20
C ALA A 225 8.64 17.68 -1.06
N GLY A 226 7.61 18.31 -1.62
CA GLY A 226 7.73 19.12 -2.84
C GLY A 226 7.72 18.32 -4.14
N GLN A 227 7.72 16.98 -4.12
CA GLN A 227 7.55 16.17 -5.32
C GLN A 227 6.12 16.34 -5.86
N GLN A 228 5.97 16.53 -7.17
CA GLN A 228 4.65 16.53 -7.79
C GLN A 228 4.01 15.14 -7.71
N VAL A 229 2.79 15.09 -7.19
CA VAL A 229 2.01 13.85 -7.01
C VAL A 229 0.71 13.83 -7.79
N ALA A 230 0.28 14.97 -8.32
CA ALA A 230 -0.90 15.10 -9.14
C ALA A 230 -0.88 16.42 -9.92
N SER A 231 -1.86 16.57 -10.81
CA SER A 231 -2.30 17.87 -11.30
C SER A 231 -3.73 18.14 -10.81
N ALA A 232 -4.01 19.39 -10.48
CA ALA A 232 -5.36 19.86 -10.19
C ALA A 232 -6.23 19.68 -11.42
N GLY A 233 -7.46 19.24 -11.19
CA GLY A 233 -8.45 19.03 -12.22
C GLY A 233 -9.81 19.51 -11.76
N MET A 234 -10.83 18.87 -12.31
CA MET A 234 -12.22 19.21 -12.04
C MET A 234 -13.03 17.99 -11.58
N SER A 235 -12.39 16.86 -11.25
CA SER A 235 -13.11 15.64 -10.89
C SER A 235 -14.02 15.85 -9.67
N GLY A 236 -15.10 15.10 -9.53
CA GLY A 236 -15.99 15.21 -8.38
C GLY A 236 -16.96 16.40 -8.47
N CYS A 237 -17.24 17.00 -7.32
CA CYS A 237 -18.21 18.08 -7.15
C CYS A 237 -17.49 19.41 -6.94
N THR A 238 -17.24 20.17 -8.01
CA THR A 238 -16.48 21.43 -7.95
C THR A 238 -17.02 22.48 -8.91
N SER A 239 -16.77 23.76 -8.62
CA SER A 239 -17.20 24.89 -9.44
C SER A 239 -16.08 25.53 -10.29
N GLY A 240 -14.83 25.18 -10.03
CA GLY A 240 -13.68 25.74 -10.71
C GLY A 240 -12.38 25.04 -10.33
N LEU A 241 -11.30 25.33 -11.06
CA LEU A 241 -10.00 24.69 -10.88
C LEU A 241 -9.39 25.09 -9.53
N HIS A 242 -9.21 24.10 -8.65
CA HIS A 242 -8.52 24.20 -7.37
C HIS A 242 -8.15 22.79 -6.91
N THR A 243 -7.44 22.68 -5.80
CA THR A 243 -7.36 21.42 -5.04
C THR A 243 -7.98 21.61 -3.68
N HIS A 244 -8.84 20.68 -3.29
CA HIS A 244 -9.32 20.60 -1.92
C HIS A 244 -8.31 19.75 -1.13
N PHE A 245 -7.56 20.42 -0.24
CA PHE A 245 -6.43 19.89 0.49
C PHE A 245 -6.79 19.63 1.95
N THR A 246 -6.31 18.51 2.49
CA THR A 246 -6.59 18.11 3.87
C THR A 246 -5.34 17.59 4.58
N LEU A 247 -5.30 17.75 5.92
CA LEU A 247 -4.45 16.98 6.83
C LEU A 247 -5.33 16.27 7.87
N SER A 248 -5.09 15.00 8.15
CA SER A 248 -5.83 14.24 9.17
C SER A 248 -4.93 13.30 9.96
N SER A 249 -5.34 12.97 11.19
CA SER A 249 -4.73 11.91 11.99
C SER A 249 -5.14 10.49 11.54
N TYR A 250 -6.13 10.37 10.64
CA TYR A 250 -6.64 9.11 10.10
C TYR A 250 -6.51 9.07 8.57
N PRO A 251 -6.51 7.88 7.94
CA PRO A 251 -6.46 7.74 6.49
C PRO A 251 -7.81 8.11 5.81
N THR A 252 -8.26 9.34 5.99
CA THR A 252 -9.50 9.90 5.43
C THR A 252 -9.23 11.25 4.76
N ASN A 253 -9.91 11.50 3.65
CA ASN A 253 -9.99 12.81 3.00
C ASN A 253 -11.26 13.58 3.40
N ALA A 254 -12.23 12.94 4.07
CA ALA A 254 -13.45 13.58 4.54
C ALA A 254 -13.33 13.99 6.01
N TYR A 255 -13.76 15.21 6.31
CA TYR A 255 -13.78 15.78 7.67
C TYR A 255 -12.43 15.72 8.42
N PRO A 256 -11.32 16.22 7.82
CA PRO A 256 -10.02 16.28 8.48
C PRO A 256 -10.05 17.02 9.81
N ASP A 257 -9.19 16.55 10.73
CA ASP A 257 -9.10 16.97 12.12
C ASP A 257 -7.81 17.75 12.46
N LEU A 258 -6.90 17.94 11.50
CA LEU A 258 -5.67 18.71 11.69
C LEU A 258 -5.71 20.01 10.89
N ASP A 259 -5.35 21.13 11.54
CA ASP A 259 -5.16 22.42 10.88
C ASP A 259 -3.92 22.38 9.96
N PRO A 260 -4.08 22.49 8.62
CA PRO A 260 -2.98 22.49 7.68
C PRO A 260 -1.93 23.56 7.98
N PHE A 261 -2.34 24.77 8.39
CA PHE A 261 -1.45 25.93 8.51
C PHE A 261 -0.42 25.77 9.62
N VAL A 262 -0.66 24.88 10.61
CA VAL A 262 0.34 24.52 11.63
C VAL A 262 1.57 23.83 11.00
N TYR A 263 1.38 23.15 9.87
CA TYR A 263 2.41 22.35 9.21
C TYR A 263 2.98 23.04 7.98
N ILE A 264 2.12 23.45 7.04
CA ILE A 264 2.54 24.04 5.76
C ILE A 264 2.77 25.56 5.84
N GLY A 265 2.44 26.18 6.99
CA GLY A 265 2.51 27.61 7.22
C GLY A 265 1.35 28.37 6.55
N PHE A 266 1.23 29.67 6.82
CA PHE A 266 0.29 30.54 6.13
C PHE A 266 0.80 30.95 4.74
N PRO A 267 -0.10 31.25 3.78
CA PRO A 267 0.28 31.74 2.45
C PRO A 267 1.09 33.03 2.54
#